data_AF-A0A8T4JF98-F1
#
_entry.id   AF-A0A8T4JF98-F1
#
_cell.length_a   1.000
_cell.length_b   1.000
_cell.length_c   1.000
_cell.angle_alpha   90.00
_cell.angle_beta   90.00
_cell.angle_gamma   90.00
#
_symmetry.space_group_name_H-M   'P 1'
#
loop_
_entity.id
_entity.type
_entity.pdbx_description
1 polymer ?
#
loop_
_entity_poly.entity_id
_entity_poly.type
_entity_poly.pdbx_seq_one_letter_code
_entity_poly.pdbx_strand_id
1 'polypeptide(L)'
;MIESNELSNKILIEIKKSKKYQDISDEIIKDEIIKYLNKNPNLIKKNKLKKNNLSQIKANLHRIYASYQTSNKNKRTKLINQLKDNKENPQIINDLLKTHRSTYERLIFYTSLYKDIFKITNKPETINDLGCGLNPISIPLMNLKKIKYHAYDIEKSEIIILNDFFNILKIQAKADILDTKDLEKIKNIPNSDIIFMFKLIDLIDTK
;
A
#
# COMPACT_ATOMS: atom_id res chain seq x y z
N MET A 1 -18.11 21.70 -10.85
CA MET A 1 -16.80 21.04 -10.69
C MET A 1 -15.77 21.90 -9.95
N ILE A 2 -15.63 23.19 -10.27
CA ILE A 2 -14.62 24.09 -9.66
C ILE A 2 -14.79 24.23 -8.13
N GLU A 3 -16.00 24.52 -7.63
CA GLU A 3 -16.26 24.67 -6.18
C GLU A 3 -16.03 23.37 -5.38
N SER A 4 -16.31 22.21 -6.00
CA SER A 4 -16.08 20.89 -5.40
C SER A 4 -14.58 20.60 -5.25
N ASN A 5 -13.76 21.05 -6.20
CA ASN A 5 -12.30 20.89 -6.13
C ASN A 5 -11.67 21.79 -5.07
N GLU A 6 -12.14 23.02 -4.93
CA GLU A 6 -11.64 23.96 -3.91
C GLU A 6 -11.95 23.45 -2.49
N LEU A 7 -13.20 23.04 -2.24
CA LEU A 7 -13.59 22.49 -0.94
C LEU A 7 -12.85 21.17 -0.64
N SER A 8 -12.68 20.30 -1.64
CA SER A 8 -11.92 19.05 -1.49
C SER A 8 -10.47 19.31 -1.07
N ASN A 9 -9.79 20.27 -1.71
CA ASN A 9 -8.41 20.64 -1.36
C ASN A 9 -8.31 21.22 0.06
N LYS A 10 -9.27 22.05 0.50
CA LYS A 10 -9.32 22.55 1.88
C LYS A 10 -9.45 21.41 2.89
N ILE A 11 -10.32 20.43 2.63
CA ILE A 11 -10.52 19.27 3.50
C ILE A 11 -9.25 18.40 3.53
N LEU A 12 -8.60 18.16 2.40
CA LEU A 12 -7.35 17.41 2.32
C LEU A 12 -6.27 18.01 3.23
N ILE A 13 -6.07 19.33 3.18
CA ILE A 13 -5.10 20.04 4.03
C ILE A 13 -5.42 19.79 5.52
N GLU A 14 -6.69 19.92 5.93
CA GLU A 14 -7.11 19.68 7.31
C GLU A 14 -6.97 18.22 7.77
N ILE A 15 -7.10 17.26 6.86
CA ILE A 15 -6.85 15.85 7.14
C ILE A 15 -5.36 15.59 7.33
N LYS A 16 -4.52 16.14 6.44
CA LYS A 16 -3.06 15.97 6.43
C LYS A 16 -2.32 16.59 7.62
N LYS A 17 -2.94 17.56 8.31
CA LYS A 17 -2.42 18.07 9.60
C LYS A 17 -2.28 16.99 10.67
N SER A 18 -3.08 15.91 10.59
CA SER A 18 -2.92 14.77 11.50
C SER A 18 -1.80 13.87 11.01
N LYS A 19 -0.79 13.64 11.87
CA LYS A 19 0.33 12.71 11.61
C LYS A 19 -0.13 11.35 11.08
N LYS A 20 -1.30 10.89 11.55
CA LYS A 20 -1.94 9.64 11.12
C LYS A 20 -2.22 9.60 9.61
N TYR A 21 -2.71 10.65 8.99
CA TYR A 21 -3.10 10.60 7.56
C TYR A 21 -2.02 11.14 6.62
N GLN A 22 -0.87 11.56 7.19
CA GLN A 22 0.19 12.23 6.44
C GLN A 22 0.78 11.34 5.34
N ASP A 23 0.91 10.03 5.58
CA ASP A 23 1.56 9.08 4.67
C ASP A 23 0.60 8.35 3.70
N ILE A 24 -0.73 8.53 3.85
CA ILE A 24 -1.71 8.03 2.86
C ILE A 24 -1.59 8.86 1.58
N SER A 25 -1.79 8.28 0.40
CA SER A 25 -1.82 9.09 -0.84
C SER A 25 -2.90 10.20 -0.80
N ASP A 26 -2.54 11.37 -1.31
CA ASP A 26 -3.46 12.51 -1.47
C ASP A 26 -4.64 12.14 -2.38
N GLU A 27 -4.38 11.31 -3.39
CA GLU A 27 -5.39 10.82 -4.32
C GLU A 27 -6.46 10.00 -3.60
N ILE A 28 -6.05 9.06 -2.75
CA ILE A 28 -6.95 8.22 -1.96
C ILE A 28 -7.77 9.05 -0.98
N ILE A 29 -7.14 10.02 -0.30
CA ILE A 29 -7.86 10.93 0.59
C ILE A 29 -8.86 11.77 -0.21
N LYS A 30 -8.48 12.29 -1.39
CA LYS A 30 -9.39 13.05 -2.27
C LYS A 30 -10.56 12.19 -2.73
N ASP A 31 -10.33 10.95 -3.11
CA ASP A 31 -11.39 10.04 -3.55
C ASP A 31 -12.41 9.81 -2.42
N GLU A 32 -11.96 9.60 -1.19
CA GLU A 32 -12.86 9.47 -0.03
C GLU A 32 -13.58 10.79 0.30
N ILE A 33 -12.91 11.94 0.18
CA ILE A 33 -13.55 13.26 0.34
C ILE A 33 -14.64 13.45 -0.71
N ILE A 34 -14.36 13.15 -1.98
CA ILE A 34 -15.32 13.29 -3.09
C ILE A 34 -16.51 12.36 -2.87
N LYS A 35 -16.28 11.09 -2.50
CA LYS A 35 -17.34 10.14 -2.12
C LYS A 35 -18.23 10.69 -1.01
N TYR A 36 -17.62 11.30 0.01
CA TYR A 36 -18.35 11.92 1.11
C TYR A 36 -19.15 13.16 0.68
N LEU A 37 -18.54 14.05 -0.12
CA LEU A 37 -19.19 15.28 -0.61
C LEU A 37 -20.37 14.98 -1.55
N ASN A 38 -20.25 13.95 -2.40
CA ASN A 38 -21.33 13.50 -3.28
C ASN A 38 -22.56 13.01 -2.49
N LYS A 39 -22.33 12.37 -1.32
CA LYS A 39 -23.42 11.99 -0.39
C LYS A 39 -23.96 13.18 0.41
N ASN A 40 -23.27 14.32 0.41
CA ASN A 40 -23.61 15.50 1.21
C ASN A 40 -23.57 16.80 0.37
N PRO A 41 -24.39 16.92 -0.70
CA PRO A 41 -24.29 18.01 -1.68
C PRO A 41 -24.51 19.41 -1.07
N ASN A 42 -25.21 19.50 0.06
CA ASN A 42 -25.41 20.75 0.80
C ASN A 42 -24.11 21.37 1.32
N LEU A 43 -23.04 20.58 1.52
CA LEU A 43 -21.74 21.08 1.95
C LEU A 43 -21.02 21.81 0.82
N ILE A 44 -21.17 21.32 -0.41
CA ILE A 44 -20.64 21.95 -1.62
C ILE A 44 -21.35 23.29 -1.83
N LYS A 45 -22.69 23.29 -1.83
CA LYS A 45 -23.51 24.51 -2.03
C LYS A 45 -23.21 25.62 -1.02
N LYS A 46 -22.92 25.25 0.23
CA LYS A 46 -22.62 26.22 1.31
C LYS A 46 -21.12 26.56 1.42
N ASN A 47 -20.26 25.86 0.67
CA ASN A 47 -18.80 25.90 0.76
C ASN A 47 -18.28 25.94 2.21
N LYS A 48 -18.95 25.22 3.13
CA LYS A 48 -18.72 25.32 4.57
C LYS A 48 -18.50 23.96 5.19
N LEU A 49 -17.29 23.74 5.68
CA LEU A 49 -16.93 22.56 6.45
C LEU A 49 -17.31 22.75 7.92
N LYS A 50 -18.07 21.80 8.47
CA LYS A 50 -18.30 21.70 9.92
C LYS A 50 -17.35 20.67 10.53
N LYS A 51 -16.97 20.86 11.79
CA LYS A 51 -16.04 19.98 12.52
C LYS A 51 -16.49 18.50 12.54
N ASN A 52 -17.80 18.25 12.68
CA ASN A 52 -18.38 16.91 12.65
C ASN A 52 -18.19 16.19 11.30
N ASN A 53 -18.26 16.91 10.17
CA ASN A 53 -18.03 16.33 8.84
C ASN A 53 -16.58 15.84 8.70
N LEU A 54 -15.62 16.65 9.16
CA LEU A 54 -14.21 16.28 9.17
C LEU A 54 -13.97 15.02 10.04
N SER A 55 -14.64 14.93 11.19
CA SER A 55 -14.59 13.72 12.02
C SER A 55 -15.13 12.49 11.31
N GLN A 56 -16.23 12.62 10.56
CA GLN A 56 -16.82 11.49 9.82
C GLN A 56 -15.89 11.00 8.70
N ILE A 57 -15.31 11.91 7.93
CA ILE A 57 -14.33 11.55 6.88
C ILE A 57 -13.12 10.87 7.52
N LYS A 58 -12.60 11.42 8.62
CA LYS A 58 -11.49 10.79 9.37
C LYS A 58 -11.87 9.41 9.91
N ALA A 59 -13.11 9.19 10.34
CA ALA A 59 -13.58 7.88 10.78
C ALA A 59 -13.62 6.86 9.63
N ASN A 60 -14.09 7.26 8.45
CA ASN A 60 -14.06 6.42 7.25
C ASN A 60 -12.62 6.09 6.86
N LEU A 61 -11.75 7.09 6.75
CA LEU A 61 -10.32 6.88 6.48
C LEU A 61 -9.69 5.98 7.55
N HIS A 62 -10.07 6.13 8.82
CA HIS A 62 -9.53 5.30 9.87
C HIS A 62 -9.91 3.82 9.70
N ARG A 63 -11.17 3.55 9.38
CA ARG A 63 -11.71 2.20 9.16
C ARG A 63 -11.04 1.51 7.98
N ILE A 64 -10.73 2.26 6.92
CA ILE A 64 -10.15 1.68 5.71
C ILE A 64 -8.62 1.58 5.82
N TYR A 65 -7.96 2.53 6.47
CA TYR A 65 -6.52 2.76 6.23
C TYR A 65 -5.61 2.76 7.47
N ALA A 66 -6.13 2.89 8.69
CA ALA A 66 -5.26 3.10 9.86
C ALA A 66 -5.02 1.87 10.75
N SER A 67 -5.59 0.72 10.42
CA SER A 67 -5.18 -0.55 11.03
C SER A 67 -3.76 -0.99 10.63
N TYR A 68 -3.16 -0.35 9.61
CA TYR A 68 -1.89 -0.78 9.00
C TYR A 68 -0.71 0.19 9.24
N GLN A 69 -0.94 1.35 9.86
CA GLN A 69 0.15 2.28 10.14
C GLN A 69 1.12 1.69 11.15
N THR A 70 2.37 1.52 10.71
CA THR A 70 3.46 1.12 11.59
C THR A 70 4.37 2.32 11.90
N SER A 71 4.74 2.47 13.17
CA SER A 71 5.66 3.51 13.65
C SER A 71 7.12 3.30 13.21
N ASN A 72 7.36 2.46 12.20
CA ASN A 72 8.69 1.93 11.87
C ASN A 72 9.39 2.66 10.71
N LYS A 73 8.84 3.76 10.20
CA LYS A 73 9.39 4.51 9.05
C LYS A 73 10.90 4.80 9.18
N ASN A 74 11.32 5.39 10.30
CA ASN A 74 12.74 5.70 10.53
C ASN A 74 13.62 4.44 10.56
N LYS A 75 13.11 3.33 11.11
CA LYS A 75 13.82 2.05 11.13
C LYS A 75 13.96 1.48 9.73
N ARG A 76 12.89 1.50 8.93
CA ARG A 76 12.88 1.06 7.52
C ARG A 76 13.88 1.83 6.67
N THR A 77 13.91 3.16 6.78
CA THR A 77 14.88 4.00 6.07
C THR A 77 16.33 3.66 6.44
N LYS A 78 16.61 3.43 7.72
CA LYS A 78 17.95 2.99 8.17
C LYS A 78 18.34 1.64 7.56
N LEU A 79 17.45 0.66 7.59
CA LEU A 79 17.69 -0.67 7.03
C LEU A 79 17.90 -0.62 5.51
N ILE A 80 17.10 0.17 4.76
CA ILE A 80 17.28 0.37 3.32
C ILE A 80 18.64 0.99 3.01
N ASN A 81 19.08 1.98 3.79
CA ASN A 81 20.40 2.57 3.59
C ASN A 81 21.52 1.56 3.84
N GLN A 82 21.41 0.73 4.88
CA GLN A 82 22.39 -0.34 5.16
C GLN A 82 22.46 -1.39 4.02
N LEU A 83 21.33 -1.64 3.34
CA LEU A 83 21.26 -2.57 2.22
C LEU A 83 22.05 -2.07 0.99
N LYS A 84 22.26 -0.75 0.83
CA LYS A 84 23.04 -0.19 -0.28
C LYS A 84 24.48 -0.71 -0.29
N ASP A 85 25.07 -0.81 0.90
CA ASP A 85 26.45 -1.26 1.10
C ASP A 85 26.56 -2.79 1.28
N ASN A 86 25.45 -3.43 1.67
CA ASN A 86 25.38 -4.87 1.96
C ASN A 86 24.25 -5.52 1.17
N LYS A 87 24.35 -5.46 -0.17
CA LYS A 87 23.34 -5.99 -1.07
C LYS A 87 23.04 -7.45 -0.73
N GLU A 88 21.75 -7.79 -0.76
CA GLU A 88 21.25 -9.15 -0.52
C GLU A 88 21.54 -9.71 0.89
N ASN A 89 21.97 -8.90 1.86
CA ASN A 89 22.17 -9.37 3.23
C ASN A 89 20.84 -9.92 3.80
N PRO A 90 20.75 -11.25 4.07
CA PRO A 90 19.50 -11.87 4.49
C PRO A 90 18.98 -11.34 5.83
N GLN A 91 19.88 -10.88 6.71
CA GLN A 91 19.52 -10.31 8.00
C GLN A 91 18.77 -8.98 7.84
N ILE A 92 19.24 -8.11 6.92
CA ILE A 92 18.58 -6.82 6.63
C ILE A 92 17.21 -7.06 6.00
N ILE A 93 17.10 -8.01 5.08
CA ILE A 93 15.82 -8.41 4.47
C ILE A 93 14.84 -8.90 5.54
N ASN A 94 15.28 -9.79 6.43
CA ASN A 94 14.46 -10.28 7.54
C ASN A 94 14.04 -9.15 8.48
N ASP A 95 14.94 -8.22 8.80
CA ASP A 95 14.63 -7.12 9.71
C ASP A 95 13.69 -6.09 9.08
N LEU A 96 13.75 -5.88 7.76
CA LEU A 96 12.74 -5.11 7.01
C LEU A 96 11.37 -5.79 7.10
N LEU A 97 11.28 -7.09 6.83
CA LEU A 97 10.04 -7.87 6.94
C LEU A 97 9.45 -7.85 8.36
N LYS A 98 10.28 -7.81 9.41
CA LYS A 98 9.81 -7.67 10.81
C LYS A 98 9.18 -6.30 11.11
N THR A 99 9.40 -5.28 10.28
CA THR A 99 8.85 -3.93 10.53
C THR A 99 7.38 -3.78 10.15
N HIS A 100 6.80 -4.76 9.46
CA HIS A 100 5.39 -4.77 9.13
C HIS A 100 4.73 -6.03 9.72
N ARG A 101 3.55 -5.87 10.33
CA ARG A 101 2.93 -6.93 11.14
C ARG A 101 2.61 -8.17 10.30
N SER A 102 1.99 -8.00 9.13
CA SER A 102 1.59 -9.14 8.29
C SER A 102 2.79 -9.92 7.74
N THR A 103 3.91 -9.24 7.47
CA THR A 103 5.13 -9.87 6.98
C THR A 103 5.93 -10.51 8.11
N TYR A 104 5.88 -9.96 9.32
CA TYR A 104 6.44 -10.58 10.52
C TYR A 104 5.76 -11.91 10.82
N GLU A 105 4.42 -11.94 10.83
CA GLU A 105 3.63 -13.16 11.06
C GLU A 105 3.91 -14.24 10.00
N ARG A 106 4.22 -13.86 8.75
CA ARG A 106 4.58 -14.78 7.67
C ARG A 106 6.05 -15.20 7.63
N LEU A 107 6.93 -14.55 8.40
CA LEU A 107 8.38 -14.65 8.21
C LEU A 107 8.90 -16.08 8.23
N ILE A 108 8.42 -16.89 9.18
CA ILE A 108 8.82 -18.30 9.35
C ILE A 108 8.28 -19.23 8.25
N PHE A 109 7.32 -18.76 7.45
CA PHE A 109 6.62 -19.57 6.46
C PHE A 109 6.99 -19.21 5.01
N TYR A 110 7.69 -18.10 4.73
CA TYR A 110 7.90 -17.64 3.33
C TYR A 110 8.45 -18.71 2.40
N THR A 111 9.47 -19.46 2.82
CA THR A 111 10.11 -20.47 1.98
C THR A 111 9.14 -21.61 1.62
N SER A 112 8.40 -22.15 2.59
CA SER A 112 7.40 -23.18 2.32
C SER A 112 6.20 -22.62 1.58
N LEU A 113 5.73 -21.42 1.94
CA LEU A 113 4.62 -20.73 1.30
C LEU A 113 4.83 -20.59 -0.21
N TYR A 114 5.98 -20.04 -0.64
CA TYR A 114 6.26 -19.88 -2.07
C TYR A 114 6.46 -21.21 -2.78
N LYS A 115 7.14 -22.16 -2.15
CA LYS A 115 7.30 -23.52 -2.68
C LYS A 115 5.95 -24.18 -2.95
N ASP A 116 5.03 -24.09 -2.00
CA ASP A 116 3.73 -24.74 -2.07
C ASP A 116 2.81 -24.05 -3.08
N ILE A 117 2.83 -22.71 -3.15
CA ILE A 117 2.12 -21.95 -4.19
C ILE A 117 2.63 -22.38 -5.58
N PHE A 118 3.93 -22.30 -5.83
CA PHE A 118 4.50 -22.58 -7.16
C PHE A 118 4.44 -24.06 -7.55
N LYS A 119 4.25 -24.96 -6.59
CA LYS A 119 3.94 -26.37 -6.89
C LYS A 119 2.58 -26.52 -7.56
N ILE A 120 1.62 -25.67 -7.24
CA ILE A 120 0.25 -25.70 -7.79
C ILE A 120 0.17 -24.83 -9.05
N THR A 121 0.77 -23.64 -9.02
CA THR A 121 0.62 -22.64 -10.08
C THR A 121 1.70 -22.70 -11.15
N ASN A 122 2.72 -23.54 -10.97
CA ASN A 122 4.03 -23.40 -11.60
C ASN A 122 4.74 -22.09 -11.20
N LYS A 123 6.00 -21.95 -11.64
CA LYS A 123 6.79 -20.74 -11.40
C LYS A 123 6.31 -19.62 -12.33
N PRO A 124 5.93 -18.44 -11.80
CA PRO A 124 5.45 -17.33 -12.61
C PRO A 124 6.60 -16.55 -13.25
N GLU A 125 6.30 -15.89 -14.37
CA GLU A 125 7.14 -14.85 -14.97
C GLU A 125 6.69 -13.45 -14.55
N THR A 126 5.41 -13.27 -14.19
CA THR A 126 4.83 -12.01 -13.73
C THR A 126 3.92 -12.19 -12.52
N ILE A 127 4.09 -11.36 -11.48
CA ILE A 127 3.23 -11.30 -10.29
C ILE A 127 2.66 -9.90 -10.12
N ASN A 128 1.35 -9.82 -9.84
CA ASN A 128 0.73 -8.65 -9.23
C ASN A 128 0.48 -8.92 -7.73
N ASP A 129 0.86 -8.01 -6.85
CA ASP A 129 0.65 -8.12 -5.39
C ASP A 129 -0.21 -6.95 -4.92
N LEU A 130 -1.47 -7.25 -4.57
CA LEU A 130 -2.49 -6.27 -4.20
C LEU A 130 -2.57 -6.15 -2.68
N GLY A 131 -2.54 -4.91 -2.17
CA GLY A 131 -2.43 -4.65 -0.74
C GLY A 131 -1.14 -5.24 -0.18
N CYS A 132 -0.02 -5.02 -0.90
CA CYS A 132 1.20 -5.78 -0.72
C CYS A 132 1.87 -5.55 0.64
N GLY A 133 1.64 -4.39 1.29
CA GLY A 133 2.44 -3.90 2.40
C GLY A 133 3.93 -4.04 2.10
N LEU A 134 4.70 -4.66 3.01
CA LEU A 134 6.11 -4.99 2.78
C LEU A 134 6.36 -6.41 2.23
N ASN A 135 5.35 -7.12 1.74
CA ASN A 135 5.53 -8.45 1.14
C ASN A 135 6.59 -8.50 0.03
N PRO A 136 6.73 -7.49 -0.86
CA PRO A 136 7.71 -7.56 -1.95
C PRO A 136 9.18 -7.60 -1.47
N ILE A 137 9.47 -7.26 -0.21
CA ILE A 137 10.80 -7.47 0.39
C ILE A 137 11.18 -8.96 0.42
N SER A 138 10.19 -9.87 0.38
CA SER A 138 10.40 -11.32 0.37
C SER A 138 10.66 -11.91 -1.02
N ILE A 139 10.74 -11.10 -2.10
CA ILE A 139 11.06 -11.59 -3.45
C ILE A 139 12.30 -12.50 -3.48
N PRO A 140 13.43 -12.19 -2.81
CA PRO A 140 14.59 -13.08 -2.79
C PRO A 140 14.30 -14.48 -2.21
N LEU A 141 13.26 -14.62 -1.38
CA LEU A 141 12.83 -15.90 -0.78
C LEU A 141 11.99 -16.76 -1.74
N MET A 142 11.54 -16.22 -2.88
CA MET A 142 10.76 -16.95 -3.88
C MET A 142 11.61 -17.95 -4.69
N ASN A 143 12.95 -17.81 -4.69
CA ASN A 143 13.89 -18.63 -5.45
C ASN A 143 13.53 -18.72 -6.96
N LEU A 144 13.19 -17.56 -7.54
CA LEU A 144 12.92 -17.38 -8.97
C LEU A 144 14.14 -16.74 -9.65
N LYS A 145 14.49 -17.22 -10.86
CA LYS A 145 15.63 -16.68 -11.63
C LYS A 145 15.35 -15.28 -12.20
N LYS A 146 14.11 -15.05 -12.62
CA LYS A 146 13.62 -13.80 -13.17
C LYS A 146 12.14 -13.68 -12.84
N ILE A 147 11.71 -12.49 -12.45
CA ILE A 147 10.32 -12.18 -12.13
C ILE A 147 10.07 -10.72 -12.45
N LYS A 148 8.95 -10.43 -13.14
CA LYS A 148 8.39 -9.10 -13.24
C LYS A 148 7.37 -8.93 -12.11
N TYR A 149 7.58 -7.95 -11.23
CA TYR A 149 6.76 -7.79 -10.03
C TYR A 149 6.07 -6.43 -9.98
N HIS A 150 4.75 -6.42 -9.87
CA HIS A 150 3.97 -5.20 -9.67
C HIS A 150 3.36 -5.22 -8.28
N ALA A 151 3.75 -4.26 -7.44
CA ALA A 151 3.30 -4.15 -6.07
C ALA A 151 2.37 -2.95 -5.93
N TYR A 152 1.24 -3.14 -5.25
CA TYR A 152 0.20 -2.14 -5.12
C TYR A 152 -0.22 -2.00 -3.66
N ASP A 153 -0.12 -0.78 -3.14
CA ASP A 153 -0.60 -0.44 -1.80
C ASP A 153 -1.02 1.03 -1.75
N ILE A 154 -1.47 1.50 -0.59
CA ILE A 154 -2.01 2.84 -0.36
C ILE A 154 -1.05 3.75 0.41
N GLU A 155 -0.06 3.16 1.10
CA GLU A 155 0.87 3.90 1.95
C GLU A 155 2.10 4.37 1.16
N LYS A 156 2.18 5.68 0.93
CA LYS A 156 3.27 6.30 0.15
C LYS A 156 4.66 6.01 0.74
N SER A 157 4.75 5.95 2.07
CA SER A 157 6.01 5.69 2.75
C SER A 157 6.55 4.29 2.42
N GLU A 158 5.66 3.29 2.33
CA GLU A 158 6.04 1.92 1.98
C GLU A 158 6.37 1.79 0.51
N ILE A 159 5.59 2.42 -0.38
CA ILE A 159 5.88 2.44 -1.82
C ILE A 159 7.29 2.98 -2.12
N ILE A 160 7.72 4.03 -1.42
CA ILE A 160 9.08 4.58 -1.56
C ILE A 160 10.13 3.55 -1.12
N ILE A 161 9.94 2.94 0.06
CA ILE A 161 10.84 1.92 0.60
C ILE A 161 10.95 0.70 -0.34
N LEU A 162 9.84 0.26 -0.94
CA LEU A 162 9.81 -0.86 -1.88
C LEU A 162 10.56 -0.54 -3.17
N ASN A 163 10.32 0.64 -3.76
CA ASN A 163 11.03 1.03 -4.98
C ASN A 163 12.54 1.23 -4.73
N ASP A 164 12.94 1.77 -3.58
CA ASP A 164 14.35 1.83 -3.18
C ASP A 164 14.95 0.42 -3.08
N PHE A 165 14.25 -0.52 -2.45
CA PHE A 165 14.67 -1.91 -2.34
C PHE A 165 14.85 -2.58 -3.71
N PHE A 166 13.88 -2.43 -4.62
CA PHE A 166 13.96 -2.98 -5.98
C PHE A 166 15.15 -2.43 -6.76
N ASN A 167 15.41 -1.13 -6.65
CA ASN A 167 16.55 -0.49 -7.31
C ASN A 167 17.89 -0.99 -6.76
N ILE A 168 18.01 -1.14 -5.44
CA ILE A 168 19.24 -1.62 -4.79
C ILE A 168 19.60 -3.04 -5.24
N LEU A 169 18.60 -3.92 -5.30
CA LEU A 169 18.76 -5.32 -5.70
C LEU A 169 18.63 -5.56 -7.21
N LYS A 170 18.37 -4.50 -7.99
CA LYS A 170 18.15 -4.57 -9.45
C LYS A 170 17.06 -5.59 -9.84
N ILE A 171 16.00 -5.68 -9.04
CA ILE A 171 14.84 -6.52 -9.31
C ILE A 171 13.96 -5.83 -10.36
N GLN A 172 13.45 -6.56 -11.34
CA GLN A 172 12.48 -6.04 -12.32
C GLN A 172 11.10 -5.87 -11.65
N ALA A 173 10.98 -4.88 -10.78
CA ALA A 173 9.80 -4.65 -9.97
C ALA A 173 9.45 -3.17 -9.88
N LYS A 174 8.16 -2.87 -9.66
CA LYS A 174 7.66 -1.52 -9.41
C LYS A 174 6.56 -1.56 -8.36
N ALA A 175 6.62 -0.64 -7.41
CA ALA A 175 5.54 -0.39 -6.46
C ALA A 175 4.81 0.90 -6.82
N ASP A 176 3.48 0.86 -6.87
CA ASP A 176 2.62 1.99 -7.20
C ASP A 176 1.47 2.14 -6.18
N ILE A 177 0.95 3.37 -6.09
CA ILE A 177 -0.23 3.64 -5.27
C ILE A 177 -1.47 3.11 -5.99
N LEU A 178 -2.24 2.25 -5.32
CA LEU A 178 -3.54 1.80 -5.80
C LEU A 178 -4.43 1.38 -4.63
N ASP A 179 -5.65 1.89 -4.60
CA ASP A 179 -6.71 1.40 -3.71
C ASP A 179 -7.40 0.21 -4.39
N THR A 180 -7.37 -0.96 -3.77
CA THR A 180 -7.94 -2.19 -4.33
C THR A 180 -9.46 -2.17 -4.40
N LYS A 181 -10.12 -1.18 -3.78
CA LYS A 181 -11.56 -0.91 -3.93
C LYS A 181 -11.90 -0.14 -5.21
N ASP A 182 -10.90 0.43 -5.89
CA ASP A 182 -11.09 1.08 -7.18
C ASP A 182 -10.98 0.06 -8.32
N LEU A 183 -12.13 -0.52 -8.68
CA LEU A 183 -12.22 -1.56 -9.70
C LEU A 183 -11.82 -1.06 -11.10
N GLU A 184 -11.98 0.22 -11.41
CA GLU A 184 -11.55 0.77 -12.70
C GLU A 184 -10.02 0.86 -12.77
N LYS A 185 -9.35 1.26 -11.68
CA LYS A 185 -7.89 1.20 -11.63
C LYS A 185 -7.38 -0.23 -11.68
N ILE A 186 -8.03 -1.16 -10.98
CA ILE A 186 -7.67 -2.60 -11.02
C ILE A 186 -7.78 -3.17 -12.44
N LYS A 187 -8.83 -2.84 -13.21
CA LYS A 187 -8.96 -3.30 -14.62
C LYS A 187 -7.81 -2.85 -15.53
N ASN A 188 -7.12 -1.78 -15.16
CA ASN A 188 -6.06 -1.17 -15.96
C ASN A 188 -4.64 -1.61 -15.55
N ILE A 189 -4.49 -2.47 -14.53
CA ILE A 189 -3.16 -3.01 -14.19
C ILE A 189 -2.72 -4.06 -15.22
N PRO A 190 -1.41 -4.29 -15.41
CA PRO A 190 -0.92 -5.30 -16.35
C PRO A 190 -1.39 -6.71 -15.99
N ASN A 191 -1.60 -7.57 -17.01
CA ASN A 191 -1.83 -8.99 -16.78
C ASN A 191 -0.64 -9.65 -16.07
N SER A 192 -0.93 -10.67 -15.26
CA SER A 192 0.05 -11.44 -14.48
C SER A 192 -0.32 -12.91 -14.42
N ASP A 193 0.66 -13.79 -14.22
CA ASP A 193 0.43 -15.22 -14.05
C ASP A 193 -0.20 -15.53 -12.68
N ILE A 194 0.18 -14.75 -11.67
CA ILE A 194 -0.31 -14.88 -10.30
C ILE A 194 -0.65 -13.51 -9.73
N ILE A 195 -1.78 -13.44 -9.01
CA ILE A 195 -2.17 -12.29 -8.19
C ILE A 195 -2.09 -12.71 -6.71
N PHE A 196 -1.27 -12.02 -5.92
CA PHE A 196 -1.28 -12.13 -4.47
C PHE A 196 -2.28 -11.15 -3.84
N MET A 197 -3.06 -11.65 -2.89
CA MET A 197 -4.06 -10.90 -2.11
C MET A 197 -3.99 -11.30 -0.63
N PHE A 198 -2.78 -11.31 -0.07
CA PHE A 198 -2.55 -11.87 1.24
C PHE A 198 -3.15 -11.00 2.37
N LYS A 199 -4.10 -11.58 3.14
CA LYS A 199 -4.85 -10.87 4.19
C LYS A 199 -5.59 -9.61 3.69
N LEU A 200 -5.93 -9.59 2.41
CA LEU A 200 -6.64 -8.46 1.78
C LEU A 200 -8.16 -8.67 1.73
N ILE A 201 -8.63 -9.91 1.60
CA ILE A 201 -10.06 -10.22 1.33
C ILE A 201 -10.97 -9.61 2.39
N ASP A 202 -10.64 -9.73 3.67
CA ASP A 202 -11.45 -9.19 4.78
C ASP A 202 -11.61 -7.65 4.73
N LEU A 203 -10.71 -6.94 4.04
CA LEU A 203 -10.78 -5.48 3.88
C LEU A 203 -11.66 -5.05 2.71
N ILE A 204 -11.66 -5.84 1.64
CA ILE A 204 -12.44 -5.56 0.43
C ILE A 204 -13.87 -6.09 0.56
N ASP A 205 -14.07 -7.19 1.26
CA ASP A 205 -15.39 -7.78 1.57
C ASP A 205 -16.02 -7.09 2.79
N THR A 206 -16.19 -5.77 2.69
CA THR A 206 -16.91 -4.97 3.69
C THR A 206 -18.28 -4.62 3.12
N LYS A 207 -19.33 -5.32 3.61
CA LYS A 207 -20.74 -5.02 3.34
C LYS A 207 -21.12 -3.57 3.67
#